data_AF-A0A7W1N180-F1
#
_entry.id   AF-A0A7W1N180-F1
#
_cell.length_a   1.000
_cell.length_b   1.000
_cell.length_c   1.000
_cell.angle_alpha   90.00
_cell.angle_beta   90.00
_cell.angle_gamma   90.00
#
_symmetry.space_group_name_H-M   'P 1'
#
loop_
_entity.id
_entity.type
_entity.pdbx_description
1 polymer ?
#
loop_
_entity_poly.entity_id
_entity_poly.type
_entity_poly.pdbx_seq_one_letter_code
_entity_poly.pdbx_strand_id
1 'polypeptide(L)' 'MLIEPGAPAPDFTLPDQDGNEVSLSDLRGRRSVLVFYPLDFSPVCTDQLNVYQEVLPEIQASGAELYG' A
#
# COMPACT_ATOMS: atom_id res chain seq x y z
N MET A 1 -7.90 11.35 -13.15
CA MET A 1 -7.23 10.47 -14.12
C MET A 1 -7.20 9.09 -13.50
N LEU A 2 -7.70 8.05 -14.19
CA LEU A 2 -7.59 6.67 -13.70
C LEU A 2 -6.23 6.08 -14.10
N ILE A 3 -5.66 5.24 -13.23
CA ILE A 3 -4.45 4.46 -13.52
C ILE A 3 -4.90 3.15 -14.17
N GLU A 4 -4.44 2.88 -15.40
CA GLU A 4 -4.79 1.66 -16.13
C GLU A 4 -3.80 0.52 -15.83
N PRO A 5 -4.23 -0.75 -15.92
CA PRO A 5 -3.33 -1.89 -15.80
C PRO A 5 -2.17 -1.82 -16.79
N GLY A 6 -0.95 -2.04 -16.30
CA GLY A 6 0.28 -1.95 -17.11
C GLY A 6 0.84 -0.53 -17.27
N ALA A 7 0.11 0.50 -16.86
CA ALA A 7 0.67 1.84 -16.74
C ALA A 7 1.73 1.86 -15.63
N PRO A 8 2.87 2.55 -15.83
CA PRO A 8 3.81 2.82 -14.75
C PRO A 8 3.12 3.53 -13.58
N ALA A 9 3.45 3.15 -12.35
CA ALA A 9 2.96 3.84 -11.17
C ALA A 9 3.40 5.33 -11.21
N PRO A 10 2.50 6.30 -10.93
CA PRO A 10 2.87 7.70 -10.81
C PRO A 10 3.89 7.90 -9.71
N ASP A 11 4.84 8.81 -9.93
CA ASP A 11 5.83 9.15 -8.92
C ASP A 11 5.17 9.81 -7.71
N PHE A 12 5.67 9.50 -6.52
CA PHE A 12 5.19 10.10 -5.27
C PHE A 12 6.31 10.16 -4.24
N THR A 13 6.16 11.10 -3.32
CA THR A 13 6.85 11.18 -2.04
C THR A 13 5.80 11.57 -1.01
N LEU A 14 5.59 10.72 -0.01
CA LEU A 14 4.57 10.91 1.02
C LEU A 14 5.20 10.62 2.41
N PRO A 15 4.75 11.30 3.47
CA PRO A 15 5.14 10.95 4.82
C PRO A 15 4.50 9.61 5.24
N ASP A 16 5.26 8.78 5.96
CA ASP A 16 4.71 7.64 6.71
C ASP A 16 4.05 8.10 8.02
N GLN A 17 3.57 7.14 8.83
CA GLN A 17 2.91 7.41 10.11
C GLN A 17 3.82 8.10 11.14
N ASP A 18 5.15 8.00 10.97
CA ASP A 18 6.16 8.60 11.84
C ASP A 18 6.72 9.92 11.26
N GLY A 19 6.26 10.32 10.06
CA GLY A 19 6.68 11.54 9.37
C GLY A 19 7.94 11.38 8.50
N ASN A 20 8.45 10.16 8.31
CA ASN A 20 9.57 9.92 7.39
C ASN A 20 9.07 9.96 5.94
N GLU A 21 9.87 10.51 5.03
CA GLU A 21 9.54 10.51 3.61
C GLU A 21 9.73 9.12 3.00
N VAL A 22 8.71 8.66 2.29
CA VAL A 22 8.74 7.43 1.48
C VAL A 22 8.41 7.79 0.04
N SER A 23 9.28 7.39 -0.90
CA SER A 23 9.11 7.66 -2.33
C SER A 23 8.92 6.38 -3.15
N LEU A 24 8.28 6.48 -4.32
CA LEU A 24 8.15 5.35 -5.24
C LEU A 24 9.51 4.74 -5.62
N SER A 25 10.55 5.57 -5.72
CA SER A 25 11.92 5.12 -5.99
C SER A 25 12.44 4.10 -4.97
N ASP A 26 12.04 4.25 -3.70
CA ASP A 26 12.49 3.39 -2.61
C ASP A 26 11.84 2.01 -2.73
N LEU A 27 10.66 1.93 -3.34
CA LEU A 27 9.89 0.69 -3.52
C LEU A 27 10.30 -0.11 -4.77
N ARG A 28 11.15 0.44 -5.64
CA ARG A 28 11.55 -0.22 -6.90
C ARG A 28 12.31 -1.51 -6.63
N GLY A 29 12.16 -2.47 -7.55
CA GLY A 29 12.78 -3.79 -7.46
C GLY A 29 12.04 -4.78 -6.55
N ARG A 30 10.98 -4.32 -5.87
CA ARG A 30 10.07 -5.15 -5.06
C ARG A 30 8.70 -5.21 -5.72
N ARG A 31 7.94 -6.27 -5.41
CA ARG A 31 6.50 -6.29 -5.73
C ARG A 31 5.78 -5.57 -4.60
N SER A 32 5.31 -4.36 -4.87
CA SER A 32 4.63 -3.55 -3.86
C SER A 32 3.12 -3.52 -4.12
N VAL A 33 2.35 -3.65 -3.05
CA VAL A 33 0.90 -3.46 -3.03
C VAL A 33 0.61 -2.21 -2.21
N LEU A 34 0.10 -1.16 -2.84
CA LEU A 34 -0.31 0.08 -2.18
C LEU A 34 -1.82 0.03 -1.93
N VAL A 35 -2.24 0.20 -0.68
CA VAL A 35 -3.63 0.28 -0.27
C VAL A 35 -3.94 1.73 0.07
N PHE A 36 -5.00 2.27 -0.53
CA PHE A 36 -5.53 3.59 -0.20
C PHE A 36 -6.89 3.41 0.46
N TYR A 37 -7.07 4.02 1.63
CA TYR A 37 -8.36 4.04 2.32
C TYR A 37 -8.69 5.48 2.73
N PRO A 38 -9.99 5.86 2.73
CA PRO A 38 -10.38 7.27 2.79
C PRO A 38 -10.23 7.90 4.18
N LEU A 39 -10.36 7.10 5.25
CA LEU A 39 -10.41 7.65 6.61
C LEU A 39 -10.06 6.60 7.68
N ASP A 40 -9.10 6.94 8.52
CA ASP A 40 -8.74 6.20 9.74
C ASP A 40 -9.91 6.06 10.70
N PHE A 41 -9.94 4.97 11.46
CA PHE A 41 -10.92 4.71 12.52
C PHE A 41 -12.39 4.73 12.07
N SER A 42 -12.64 4.54 10.78
CA SER A 42 -14.00 4.35 10.25
C SER A 42 -14.37 2.86 10.21
N PRO A 43 -15.61 2.47 10.56
CA PRO A 43 -15.98 1.06 10.73
C PRO A 43 -15.65 0.20 9.50
N VAL A 44 -15.94 0.74 8.31
CA VAL A 44 -15.72 0.04 7.03
C VAL A 44 -14.22 -0.12 6.72
N CYS A 45 -13.40 0.90 6.99
CA CYS A 45 -11.96 0.79 6.71
C CYS A 45 -11.26 -0.11 7.73
N THR A 46 -11.74 -0.15 8.98
CA THR A 46 -11.24 -1.08 9.99
C THR A 46 -11.42 -2.54 9.54
N ASP A 47 -12.60 -2.89 9.02
CA ASP A 47 -12.85 -4.24 8.50
C ASP A 47 -11.88 -4.61 7.36
N GLN A 48 -11.66 -3.69 6.41
CA GLN A 48 -10.75 -3.91 5.30
C GLN A 48 -9.28 -4.09 5.76
N LEU A 49 -8.80 -3.24 6.66
CA LEU A 49 -7.44 -3.32 7.19
C LEU A 49 -7.22 -4.56 8.05
N ASN A 50 -8.25 -5.05 8.75
CA ASN A 50 -8.18 -6.32 9.49
C ASN A 50 -7.99 -7.50 8.53
N VAL A 51 -8.73 -7.54 7.42
CA VAL A 51 -8.54 -8.59 6.40
C VAL A 51 -7.12 -8.57 5.83
N TYR A 52 -6.57 -7.39 5.53
CA TYR A 52 -5.18 -7.29 5.06
C TYR A 52 -4.17 -7.82 6.08
N GLN A 53 -4.38 -7.57 7.37
CA GLN A 53 -3.53 -8.13 8.42
C GLN A 53 -3.62 -9.65 8.50
N GLU A 54 -4.83 -10.22 8.37
CA GLU A 54 -5.05 -11.67 8.39
C GLU A 54 -4.32 -12.37 7.23
N VAL A 55 -4.38 -11.81 6.02
CA VAL A 55 -3.78 -12.40 4.82
C VAL A 55 -2.35 -11.93 4.55
N LEU A 56 -1.79 -11.05 5.39
CA LEU A 56 -0.43 -10.53 5.23
C LEU A 56 0.63 -11.63 5.03
N PRO A 57 0.60 -12.78 5.74
CA PRO A 57 1.55 -13.87 5.51
C PRO A 57 1.48 -14.43 4.08
N GLU A 58 0.30 -14.50 3.48
CA GLU A 58 0.10 -15.00 2.12
C GLU A 58 0.63 -13.99 1.08
N ILE A 59 0.41 -12.70 1.31
CA ILE A 59 0.95 -11.63 0.48
C ILE A 59 2.49 -11.69 0.50
N GLN A 60 3.08 -11.81 1.69
CA GLN A 60 4.54 -11.93 1.85
C GLN A 60 5.08 -13.21 1.21
N ALA A 61 4.38 -14.33 1.32
CA ALA A 61 4.76 -15.58 0.67
C ALA A 61 4.75 -15.50 -0.87
N SER A 62 3.97 -14.57 -1.46
CA SER A 62 3.99 -14.28 -2.90
C SER A 62 5.20 -13.43 -3.35
N GLY A 63 6.04 -13.01 -2.39
CA GLY A 63 7.17 -12.10 -2.60
C GLY A 63 6.73 -10.65 -2.76
N ALA A 64 5.56 -10.28 -2.24
CA ALA A 64 5.05 -8.92 -2.27
C ALA A 64 5.06 -8.27 -0.87
N GLU A 65 5.19 -6.95 -0.85
CA GLU A 65 5.14 -6.13 0.36
C GLU A 65 3.90 -5.23 0.30
N LEU A 66 3.11 -5.23 1.38
CA LEU A 66 1.92 -4.41 1.54
C LEU A 66 2.28 -3.07 2.23
N TYR A 67 1.78 -1.97 1.69
CA TYR A 67 1.87 -0.62 2.24
C TYR A 67 0.46 -0.03 2.28
N GLY A 68 0.10 0.61 3.39
CA GLY A 68 -1.21 1.21 3.61
C GLY A 68 -1.14 2.29 4.66
#